data_AF-A0A9P9UBS3-F1
#
_entry.id   AF-A0A9P9UBS3-F1
#
_cell.length_a   1.000
_cell.length_b   1.000
_cell.length_c   1.000
_cell.angle_alpha   90.00
_cell.angle_beta   90.00
_cell.angle_gamma   90.00
#
_symmetry.space_group_name_H-M   'P 1'
#
loop_
_entity.id
_entity.type
_entity.pdbx_description
1 polymer ?
#
loop_
_entity_poly.entity_id
_entity_poly.type
_entity_poly.pdbx_seq_one_letter_code
_entity_poly.pdbx_strand_id
1 'polypeptide(L)'
;MAATAPVPSLSFSRPTFAKLSPHPYLLTNLTDPENPCRTNGRAPHEARPIHIHTSSLAHANGSALVRTGDTTVVCGVRAEILPVTSIPQYRPREPTYSEDNAEYEGSDLDELKDYDLLVPNIELATGCAPQFLPGVPPTTLAQTLSTRIYSLMHSCKVVDPKGLRVWYTPPKEPKEEGAMEVDEAQDDEEEEERKPELKAYWVLYIDLLFVSFDGNPFDAAWAAVMAALRDTKLPAARWDPDREAVVCSRSEEAKTALGVPGLPVACTATVFLEKEHGEDSGASAERKSRHWILLDPDRLEESLCKETVTVVVDCSGEETKVKSIEKHGGTVIGRELMRGFVGVAEGRWREVKDASK
;
A
#
# COMPACT_ATOMS: atom_id res chain seq x y z
N MET A 1 5.27 -9.18 65.77
CA MET A 1 4.97 -8.84 64.37
C MET A 1 5.57 -9.93 63.50
N ALA A 2 4.74 -10.82 62.96
CA ALA A 2 5.21 -11.94 62.12
C ALA A 2 5.53 -11.40 60.73
N ALA A 3 6.78 -11.53 60.29
CA ALA A 3 7.18 -11.27 58.92
C ALA A 3 6.48 -12.30 58.02
N THR A 4 5.60 -11.82 57.14
CA THR A 4 4.98 -12.63 56.09
C THR A 4 6.08 -13.14 55.16
N ALA A 5 6.38 -14.44 55.22
CA ALA A 5 7.30 -15.08 54.30
C ALA A 5 6.79 -14.92 52.86
N PRO A 6 7.65 -14.60 51.87
CA PRO A 6 7.23 -14.50 50.49
C PRO A 6 6.67 -15.86 50.03
N VAL A 7 5.45 -15.85 49.54
CA VAL A 7 4.78 -17.02 48.96
C VAL A 7 5.66 -17.52 47.80
N PRO A 8 6.05 -18.81 47.74
CA PRO A 8 6.88 -19.30 46.65
C PRO A 8 6.13 -19.11 45.32
N SER A 9 6.61 -18.18 44.50
CA SER A 9 6.10 -17.99 43.15
C SER A 9 6.42 -19.24 42.33
N LEU A 10 5.42 -19.79 41.64
CA LEU A 10 5.62 -20.86 40.67
C LEU A 10 6.62 -20.38 39.61
N SER A 11 7.81 -20.97 39.59
CA SER A 11 8.81 -20.69 38.56
C SER A 11 8.57 -21.63 37.38
N PHE A 12 8.38 -21.06 36.21
CA PHE A 12 8.22 -21.79 34.95
C PHE A 12 9.46 -21.61 34.09
N SER A 13 9.70 -22.55 33.17
CA SER A 13 10.68 -22.31 32.11
C SER A 13 10.19 -21.18 31.21
N ARG A 14 11.12 -20.40 30.64
CA ARG A 14 10.82 -19.29 29.71
C ARG A 14 9.75 -19.64 28.63
N PRO A 15 9.85 -20.76 27.89
CA PRO A 15 8.85 -21.09 26.86
C PRO A 15 7.47 -21.45 27.43
N THR A 16 7.41 -22.03 28.63
CA THR A 16 6.12 -22.35 29.29
C THR A 16 5.46 -21.09 29.83
N PHE A 17 6.25 -20.19 30.43
CA PHE A 17 5.76 -18.91 30.92
C PHE A 17 5.22 -18.01 29.80
N ALA A 18 5.94 -17.95 28.67
CA ALA A 18 5.49 -17.22 27.48
C ALA A 18 4.12 -17.69 26.96
N LYS A 19 3.80 -18.99 27.11
CA LYS A 19 2.50 -19.55 26.70
C LYS A 19 1.40 -19.36 27.74
N LEU A 20 1.73 -19.47 29.03
CA LEU A 20 0.76 -19.36 30.13
C LEU A 20 0.34 -17.90 30.38
N SER A 21 1.29 -16.97 30.30
CA SER A 21 1.08 -15.57 30.66
C SER A 21 1.93 -14.68 29.76
N PRO A 22 1.52 -14.49 28.48
CA PRO A 22 2.32 -13.78 27.49
C PRO A 22 2.55 -12.30 27.83
N HIS A 23 1.57 -11.61 28.44
CA HIS A 23 1.72 -10.20 28.80
C HIS A 23 2.74 -9.97 29.94
N PRO A 24 2.65 -10.63 31.11
CA PRO A 24 3.70 -10.52 32.13
C PRO A 24 5.08 -10.92 31.62
N TYR A 25 5.16 -11.90 30.72
CA TYR A 25 6.43 -12.31 30.10
C TYR A 25 7.07 -11.20 29.28
N LEU A 26 6.30 -10.58 28.37
CA LEU A 26 6.78 -9.47 27.57
C LEU A 26 7.15 -8.25 28.44
N LEU A 27 6.33 -7.95 29.45
CA LEU A 27 6.62 -6.87 30.41
C LEU A 27 7.95 -7.08 31.14
N THR A 28 8.23 -8.31 31.57
CA THR A 28 9.48 -8.64 32.27
C THR A 28 10.67 -8.38 31.36
N ASN A 29 10.64 -8.86 30.12
CA ASN A 29 11.75 -8.67 29.17
C ASN A 29 11.95 -7.20 28.74
N LEU A 30 10.87 -6.41 28.68
CA LEU A 30 10.93 -4.98 28.32
C LEU A 30 11.34 -4.07 29.48
N THR A 31 11.16 -4.53 30.72
CA THR A 31 11.56 -3.81 31.95
C THR A 31 12.99 -4.11 32.37
N ASP A 32 13.61 -5.15 31.81
CA ASP A 32 15.00 -5.49 32.08
C ASP A 32 15.94 -4.32 31.72
N PRO A 33 16.74 -3.81 32.67
CA PRO A 33 17.51 -2.58 32.52
C PRO A 33 18.78 -2.73 31.67
N GLU A 34 19.31 -3.95 31.53
CA GLU A 34 20.55 -4.20 30.80
C GLU A 34 20.33 -4.31 29.28
N ASN A 35 19.27 -5.00 28.86
CA ASN A 35 18.92 -5.21 27.45
C ASN A 35 17.41 -5.41 27.28
N PRO A 36 16.62 -4.33 27.10
CA PRO A 36 15.20 -4.46 26.85
C PRO A 36 15.00 -5.17 25.51
N CYS A 37 14.58 -6.43 25.56
CA CYS A 37 14.40 -7.26 24.39
C CYS A 37 12.95 -7.74 24.28
N ARG A 38 12.50 -7.90 23.03
CA ARG A 38 11.21 -8.53 22.74
C ARG A 38 11.29 -10.04 22.92
N THR A 39 10.17 -10.73 22.77
CA THR A 39 10.10 -12.20 22.86
C THR A 39 11.04 -12.91 21.87
N ASN A 40 11.35 -12.26 20.74
CA ASN A 40 12.25 -12.71 19.68
C ASN A 40 13.71 -12.25 19.85
N GLY A 41 14.03 -11.49 20.90
CA GLY A 41 15.36 -10.93 21.16
C GLY A 41 15.68 -9.60 20.47
N ARG A 42 14.79 -9.05 19.64
CA ARG A 42 14.95 -7.75 18.97
C ARG A 42 14.72 -6.57 19.91
N ALA A 43 15.37 -5.44 19.65
CA ALA A 43 15.11 -4.19 20.38
C ALA A 43 13.70 -3.64 20.04
N PRO A 44 13.04 -2.85 20.90
CA PRO A 44 11.68 -2.34 20.64
C PRO A 44 11.50 -1.55 19.32
N HIS A 45 12.56 -0.90 18.85
CA HIS A 45 12.57 -0.04 17.67
C HIS A 45 13.13 -0.72 16.40
N GLU A 46 13.43 -2.02 16.44
CA GLU A 46 14.14 -2.75 15.38
C GLU A 46 13.17 -3.51 14.45
N ALA A 47 13.05 -3.13 13.17
CA ALA A 47 12.18 -3.86 12.25
C ALA A 47 12.78 -5.20 11.80
N ARG A 48 11.95 -6.13 11.29
CA ARG A 48 12.48 -7.35 10.64
C ARG A 48 13.22 -6.99 9.35
N PRO A 49 14.28 -7.74 8.98
CA PRO A 49 14.91 -7.57 7.67
C PRO A 49 13.88 -7.82 6.57
N ILE A 50 13.92 -6.97 5.54
CA ILE A 50 13.05 -7.06 4.37
C ILE A 50 13.87 -7.49 3.15
N HIS A 51 13.36 -8.47 2.43
CA HIS A 51 13.91 -8.95 1.17
C HIS A 51 12.85 -8.80 0.09
N ILE A 52 13.20 -8.11 -1.00
CA ILE A 52 12.30 -7.83 -2.11
C ILE A 52 12.90 -8.45 -3.37
N HIS A 53 12.14 -9.28 -4.06
CA HIS A 53 12.50 -9.86 -5.35
C HIS A 53 11.45 -9.46 -6.39
N THR A 54 11.78 -8.51 -7.26
CA THR A 54 10.90 -8.07 -8.36
C THR A 54 10.94 -9.07 -9.53
N SER A 55 9.92 -9.06 -10.38
CA SER A 55 9.82 -9.92 -11.58
C SER A 55 9.90 -11.43 -11.28
N SER A 56 9.27 -11.87 -10.18
CA SER A 56 9.24 -13.29 -9.78
C SER A 56 8.23 -14.14 -10.60
N LEU A 57 7.20 -13.52 -11.19
CA LEU A 57 6.14 -14.19 -11.95
C LEU A 57 6.24 -13.84 -13.44
N ALA A 58 6.43 -14.85 -14.29
CA ALA A 58 6.67 -14.65 -15.74
C ALA A 58 5.43 -14.18 -16.53
N HIS A 59 4.22 -14.49 -16.06
CA HIS A 59 2.97 -14.17 -16.78
C HIS A 59 2.30 -12.88 -16.33
N ALA A 60 2.81 -12.23 -15.27
CA ALA A 60 2.28 -10.98 -14.76
C ALA A 60 2.92 -9.78 -15.48
N ASN A 61 2.19 -8.67 -15.60
CA ASN A 61 2.74 -7.42 -16.14
C ASN A 61 3.78 -6.80 -15.20
N GLY A 62 3.62 -7.04 -13.90
CA GLY A 62 4.59 -6.73 -12.85
C GLY A 62 4.42 -7.72 -11.71
N SER A 63 5.50 -8.03 -11.00
CA SER A 63 5.40 -8.89 -9.83
C SER A 63 6.48 -8.61 -8.80
N ALA A 64 6.20 -8.96 -7.56
CA ALA A 64 7.17 -8.90 -6.47
C ALA A 64 6.92 -10.00 -5.44
N LEU A 65 7.99 -10.59 -4.95
CA LEU A 65 8.01 -11.44 -3.76
C LEU A 65 8.67 -10.65 -2.64
N VAL A 66 7.95 -10.40 -1.56
CA VAL A 66 8.45 -9.69 -0.39
C VAL A 66 8.45 -10.62 0.81
N ARG A 67 9.59 -10.70 1.48
CA ARG A 67 9.75 -11.44 2.74
C ARG A 67 10.22 -10.49 3.83
N THR A 68 9.40 -10.36 4.87
CA THR A 68 9.68 -9.57 6.07
C THR A 68 9.75 -10.53 7.24
N GLY A 69 10.97 -10.94 7.62
CA GLY A 69 11.19 -12.04 8.54
C GLY A 69 10.52 -13.34 8.08
N ASP A 70 9.50 -13.80 8.80
CA ASP A 70 8.74 -15.01 8.47
C ASP A 70 7.44 -14.73 7.69
N THR A 71 7.00 -13.47 7.60
CA THR A 71 5.89 -13.09 6.73
C THR A 71 6.38 -13.02 5.28
N THR A 72 5.73 -13.78 4.39
CA THR A 72 6.07 -13.84 2.96
C THR A 72 4.82 -13.57 2.12
N VAL A 73 4.92 -12.58 1.23
CA VAL A 73 3.82 -12.11 0.37
C VAL A 73 4.30 -12.11 -1.07
N VAL A 74 3.47 -12.67 -1.95
CA VAL A 74 3.64 -12.59 -3.40
C VAL A 74 2.62 -11.60 -3.93
N CYS A 75 3.03 -10.64 -4.73
CA CYS A 75 2.16 -9.71 -5.42
C CYS A 75 2.33 -9.84 -6.94
N GLY A 76 1.22 -9.93 -7.66
CA GLY A 76 1.16 -9.91 -9.11
C GLY A 76 0.24 -8.78 -9.59
N VAL A 77 0.67 -8.06 -10.61
CA VAL A 77 -0.12 -7.03 -11.29
C VAL A 77 -0.50 -7.55 -12.66
N ARG A 78 -1.80 -7.56 -12.94
CA ARG A 78 -2.39 -7.91 -14.23
C ARG A 78 -3.11 -6.70 -14.79
N ALA A 79 -2.80 -6.35 -16.03
CA ALA A 79 -3.43 -5.23 -16.71
C ALA A 79 -4.52 -5.72 -17.68
N GLU A 80 -5.70 -5.11 -17.62
CA GLU A 80 -6.81 -5.35 -18.55
C GLU A 80 -7.27 -4.01 -19.16
N ILE A 81 -7.97 -4.09 -20.29
CA ILE A 81 -8.47 -2.91 -20.99
C ILE A 81 -9.94 -2.72 -20.64
N LEU A 82 -10.28 -1.52 -20.19
CA LEU A 82 -11.64 -1.07 -19.96
C LEU A 82 -12.02 -0.03 -21.02
N PRO A 83 -12.86 -0.39 -22.00
CA PRO A 83 -13.39 0.55 -22.97
C PRO A 83 -14.22 1.64 -22.27
N VAL A 84 -14.11 2.88 -22.74
CA VAL A 84 -14.87 4.02 -22.20
C VAL A 84 -16.38 3.80 -22.29
N THR A 85 -16.85 3.07 -23.31
CA THR A 85 -18.25 2.68 -23.50
C THR A 85 -18.78 1.77 -22.38
N SER A 86 -17.90 1.07 -21.67
CA SER A 86 -18.25 0.15 -20.58
C SER A 86 -18.24 0.84 -19.22
N ILE A 87 -17.80 2.10 -19.13
CA ILE A 87 -17.74 2.86 -17.88
C ILE A 87 -19.14 3.44 -17.59
N PRO A 88 -19.78 3.03 -16.47
CA PRO A 88 -21.05 3.62 -16.08
C PRO A 88 -20.83 5.10 -15.72
N GLN A 89 -21.70 5.99 -16.24
CA GLN A 89 -21.62 7.43 -15.99
C GLN A 89 -20.28 8.06 -16.37
N TYR A 90 -19.67 7.58 -17.47
CA TYR A 90 -18.47 8.20 -18.02
C TYR A 90 -18.66 9.72 -18.20
N ARG A 91 -17.71 10.49 -17.68
CA ARG A 91 -17.67 11.94 -17.82
C ARG A 91 -16.44 12.27 -18.67
N PRO A 92 -16.60 12.66 -19.95
CA PRO A 92 -15.47 13.10 -20.73
C PRO A 92 -14.86 14.34 -20.07
N ARG A 93 -13.67 14.19 -19.50
CA ARG A 93 -12.85 15.31 -19.06
C ARG A 93 -12.08 15.79 -20.29
N GLU A 94 -12.53 16.87 -20.90
CA GLU A 94 -11.77 17.50 -21.98
C GLU A 94 -10.44 18.02 -21.39
N PRO A 95 -9.31 17.85 -22.08
CA PRO A 95 -8.09 18.54 -21.71
C PRO A 95 -8.28 20.04 -21.99
N THR A 96 -8.67 20.81 -20.98
CA THR A 96 -8.79 22.25 -21.08
C THR A 96 -7.39 22.85 -21.17
N TYR A 97 -6.96 23.27 -22.37
CA TYR A 97 -5.78 24.10 -22.55
C TYR A 97 -6.16 25.55 -22.25
N SER A 98 -6.20 25.93 -20.97
CA SER A 98 -6.25 27.35 -20.58
C SER A 98 -4.83 27.83 -20.27
N GLU A 99 -4.38 28.88 -20.95
CA GLU A 99 -3.07 29.54 -20.73
C GLU A 99 -2.96 30.26 -19.39
N ASP A 100 -4.06 30.36 -18.64
CA ASP A 100 -4.08 30.98 -17.32
C ASP A 100 -3.81 29.94 -16.22
N ASN A 101 -2.68 30.15 -15.53
CA ASN A 101 -2.24 29.40 -14.36
C ASN A 101 -3.29 29.41 -13.24
N ALA A 102 -3.43 28.23 -12.61
CA ALA A 102 -4.17 27.88 -11.39
C ALA A 102 -5.58 27.33 -11.61
N GLU A 103 -5.82 26.14 -11.04
CA GLU A 103 -7.08 25.35 -11.02
C GLU A 103 -7.24 24.47 -12.27
N TYR A 104 -6.98 23.15 -12.29
CA TYR A 104 -7.42 22.09 -11.37
C TYR A 104 -6.50 20.85 -11.47
N GLU A 105 -5.44 20.75 -10.67
CA GLU A 105 -4.74 19.45 -10.47
C GLU A 105 -5.63 18.41 -9.73
N GLY A 106 -6.84 18.78 -9.31
CA GLY A 106 -7.79 17.90 -8.64
C GLY A 106 -8.59 16.98 -9.56
N SER A 107 -8.74 17.29 -10.86
CA SER A 107 -9.69 16.56 -11.73
C SER A 107 -9.14 15.25 -12.28
N ASP A 108 -7.86 15.19 -12.64
CA ASP A 108 -7.25 13.94 -13.16
C ASP A 108 -7.08 12.88 -12.06
N LEU A 109 -7.01 13.31 -10.79
CA LEU A 109 -6.63 12.43 -9.68
C LEU A 109 -7.83 11.68 -9.07
N ASP A 110 -9.04 12.23 -9.20
CA ASP A 110 -10.27 11.51 -8.86
C ASP A 110 -10.65 10.48 -9.92
N GLU A 111 -10.17 10.60 -11.17
CA GLU A 111 -10.46 9.66 -12.26
C GLU A 111 -10.13 8.20 -11.92
N LEU A 112 -8.99 7.99 -11.27
CA LEU A 112 -8.50 6.67 -10.88
C LEU A 112 -9.47 5.97 -9.91
N LYS A 113 -10.13 6.76 -9.06
CA LYS A 113 -11.11 6.32 -8.06
C LYS A 113 -12.51 6.28 -8.64
N ASP A 114 -12.88 7.26 -9.46
CA ASP A 114 -14.18 7.37 -10.11
C ASP A 114 -14.43 6.17 -11.05
N TYR A 115 -13.38 5.66 -11.70
CA TYR A 115 -13.45 4.54 -12.64
C TYR A 115 -12.88 3.23 -12.10
N ASP A 116 -12.52 3.16 -10.83
CA ASP A 116 -11.96 1.96 -10.17
C ASP A 116 -10.84 1.28 -10.99
N LEU A 117 -9.90 2.08 -11.49
CA LEU A 117 -8.83 1.59 -12.37
C LEU A 117 -7.80 0.72 -11.61
N LEU A 118 -7.81 0.75 -10.28
CA LEU A 118 -6.91 -0.02 -9.43
C LEU A 118 -7.72 -0.92 -8.51
N VAL A 119 -7.57 -2.24 -8.67
CA VAL A 119 -8.35 -3.23 -7.92
C VAL A 119 -7.40 -4.13 -7.14
N PRO A 120 -7.13 -3.83 -5.86
CA PRO A 120 -6.31 -4.69 -5.01
C PRO A 120 -7.14 -5.81 -4.38
N ASN A 121 -6.73 -7.04 -4.64
CA ASN A 121 -7.30 -8.23 -4.07
C ASN A 121 -6.27 -8.92 -3.16
N ILE A 122 -6.70 -9.33 -1.97
CA ILE A 122 -5.83 -9.97 -0.98
C ILE A 122 -6.37 -11.35 -0.66
N GLU A 123 -5.54 -12.35 -0.94
CA GLU A 123 -5.78 -13.75 -0.61
C GLU A 123 -4.84 -14.20 0.50
N LEU A 124 -5.43 -14.73 1.56
CA LEU A 124 -4.71 -15.38 2.64
C LEU A 124 -4.71 -16.88 2.34
N ALA A 125 -3.60 -17.38 1.81
CA ALA A 125 -3.51 -18.77 1.34
C ALA A 125 -3.81 -19.76 2.48
N THR A 126 -4.37 -20.90 2.13
CA THR A 126 -4.58 -21.98 3.09
C THR A 126 -3.23 -22.45 3.65
N GLY A 127 -3.07 -22.43 4.97
CA GLY A 127 -1.80 -22.78 5.62
C GLY A 127 -0.84 -21.61 5.85
N CYS A 128 -1.16 -20.38 5.45
CA CYS A 128 -0.32 -19.21 5.80
C CYS A 128 -0.32 -18.92 7.31
N ALA A 129 -1.41 -19.28 8.00
CA ALA A 129 -1.48 -19.36 9.46
C ALA A 129 -2.43 -20.49 9.88
N PRO A 130 -2.30 -21.02 11.12
CA PRO A 130 -3.18 -22.09 11.62
C PRO A 130 -4.68 -21.75 11.65
N GLN A 131 -5.00 -20.46 11.57
CA GLN A 131 -6.37 -19.92 11.64
C GLN A 131 -7.09 -19.96 10.28
N PHE A 132 -6.33 -20.06 9.17
CA PHE A 132 -6.89 -20.05 7.82
C PHE A 132 -7.07 -21.48 7.32
N LEU A 133 -8.27 -22.00 7.55
CA LEU A 133 -8.70 -23.31 7.06
C LEU A 133 -9.17 -23.23 5.60
N PRO A 134 -8.99 -24.31 4.81
CA PRO A 134 -9.50 -24.36 3.45
C PRO A 134 -11.02 -24.29 3.40
N GLY A 135 -11.55 -23.58 2.39
CA GLY A 135 -12.99 -23.50 2.12
C GLY A 135 -13.77 -22.51 3.01
N VAL A 136 -13.09 -21.73 3.84
CA VAL A 136 -13.72 -20.66 4.63
C VAL A 136 -13.92 -19.42 3.76
N PRO A 137 -15.05 -18.68 3.90
CA PRO A 137 -15.22 -17.39 3.22
C PRO A 137 -14.10 -16.40 3.55
N PRO A 138 -13.90 -15.35 2.72
CA PRO A 138 -12.86 -14.35 2.95
C PRO A 138 -12.99 -13.73 4.34
N THR A 139 -11.90 -13.75 5.09
CA THR A 139 -11.88 -13.26 6.46
C THR A 139 -12.04 -11.74 6.54
N THR A 140 -12.52 -11.24 7.69
CA THR A 140 -12.62 -9.79 7.95
C THR A 140 -11.27 -9.09 7.84
N LEU A 141 -10.18 -9.77 8.21
CA LEU A 141 -8.81 -9.26 8.07
C LEU A 141 -8.45 -9.05 6.60
N ALA A 142 -8.70 -10.03 5.72
CA ALA A 142 -8.43 -9.89 4.28
C ALA A 142 -9.22 -8.72 3.67
N GLN A 143 -10.51 -8.61 4.00
CA GLN A 143 -11.38 -7.54 3.51
C GLN A 143 -10.91 -6.16 4.02
N THR A 144 -10.58 -6.05 5.30
CA THR A 144 -10.12 -4.78 5.89
C THR A 144 -8.78 -4.36 5.31
N LEU A 145 -7.85 -5.29 5.11
CA LEU A 145 -6.57 -4.99 4.48
C LEU A 145 -6.73 -4.55 3.02
N SER A 146 -7.60 -5.22 2.24
CA SER A 146 -7.86 -4.83 0.85
C SER A 146 -8.43 -3.41 0.78
N THR A 147 -9.42 -3.08 1.61
CA THR A 147 -9.99 -1.73 1.67
C THR A 147 -8.98 -0.68 2.13
N ARG A 148 -8.11 -1.00 3.11
CA ARG A 148 -7.06 -0.10 3.59
C ARG A 148 -6.02 0.17 2.50
N ILE A 149 -5.56 -0.87 1.79
CA ILE A 149 -4.61 -0.72 0.68
C ILE A 149 -5.24 0.07 -0.47
N TYR A 150 -6.47 -0.23 -0.86
CA TYR A 150 -7.22 0.53 -1.86
C TYR A 150 -7.29 2.02 -1.49
N SER A 151 -7.71 2.33 -0.27
CA SER A 151 -7.81 3.73 0.22
C SER A 151 -6.43 4.42 0.25
N LEU A 152 -5.38 3.68 0.63
CA LEU A 152 -4.02 4.21 0.66
C LEU A 152 -3.46 4.47 -0.74
N MET A 153 -3.75 3.61 -1.72
CA MET A 153 -3.32 3.80 -3.11
C MET A 153 -3.89 5.09 -3.71
N HIS A 154 -5.19 5.35 -3.49
CA HIS A 154 -5.83 6.57 -3.97
C HIS A 154 -5.37 7.83 -3.22
N SER A 155 -5.19 7.75 -1.90
CA SER A 155 -4.69 8.91 -1.13
C SER A 155 -3.22 9.25 -1.42
N CYS A 156 -2.37 8.24 -1.62
CA CYS A 156 -0.96 8.45 -1.93
C CYS A 156 -0.70 8.86 -3.38
N LYS A 157 -1.68 8.64 -4.29
CA LYS A 157 -1.57 8.87 -5.73
C LYS A 157 -0.37 8.12 -6.32
N VAL A 158 -0.37 6.80 -6.10
CA VAL A 158 0.76 5.91 -6.42
C VAL A 158 1.01 5.79 -7.93
N VAL A 159 -0.04 5.93 -8.75
CA VAL A 159 0.02 5.73 -10.20
C VAL A 159 -0.44 7.00 -10.91
N ASP A 160 0.29 7.42 -11.94
CA ASP A 160 -0.13 8.52 -12.82
C ASP A 160 -1.24 8.05 -13.79
N PRO A 161 -2.45 8.65 -13.76
CA PRO A 161 -3.55 8.27 -14.64
C PRO A 161 -3.21 8.45 -16.12
N LYS A 162 -2.29 9.36 -16.48
CA LYS A 162 -1.89 9.59 -17.88
C LYS A 162 -1.29 8.34 -18.52
N GLY A 163 -0.56 7.53 -17.75
CA GLY A 163 0.03 6.28 -18.22
C GLY A 163 -0.97 5.16 -18.50
N LEU A 164 -2.22 5.31 -18.03
CA LEU A 164 -3.29 4.33 -18.20
C LEU A 164 -4.25 4.67 -19.35
N ARG A 165 -4.19 5.89 -19.90
CA ARG A 165 -5.09 6.36 -20.96
C ARG A 165 -4.70 5.80 -22.33
N VAL A 166 -5.66 5.24 -23.06
CA VAL A 166 -5.49 4.79 -24.45
C VAL A 166 -6.19 5.77 -25.39
N TRP A 167 -5.38 6.64 -26.00
CA TRP A 167 -5.84 7.65 -26.94
C TRP A 167 -5.96 7.09 -28.36
N TYR A 168 -6.92 7.63 -29.10
CA TYR A 168 -7.06 7.44 -30.54
C TYR A 168 -7.10 8.79 -31.22
N THR A 169 -6.17 9.02 -32.15
CA THR A 169 -6.22 10.16 -33.06
C THR A 169 -6.72 9.64 -34.40
N PRO A 170 -7.92 10.02 -34.85
CA PRO A 170 -8.41 9.59 -36.16
C PRO A 170 -7.47 10.11 -37.27
N PRO A 171 -7.11 9.28 -38.26
CA PRO A 171 -6.28 9.73 -39.37
C PRO A 171 -6.98 10.86 -40.14
N LYS A 172 -6.19 11.85 -40.61
CA LYS A 172 -6.68 12.86 -41.56
C LYS A 172 -7.13 12.13 -42.82
N GLU A 173 -8.35 12.38 -43.28
CA GLU A 173 -8.78 11.90 -44.60
C GLU A 173 -7.80 12.46 -45.65
N PRO A 174 -7.27 11.63 -46.57
CA PRO A 174 -6.50 12.17 -47.67
C PRO A 174 -7.42 13.08 -48.47
N LYS A 175 -7.04 14.35 -48.64
CA LYS A 175 -7.70 15.24 -49.60
C LYS A 175 -7.73 14.50 -50.93
N GLU A 176 -8.91 14.14 -51.42
CA GLU A 176 -9.06 13.58 -52.76
C GLU A 176 -8.54 14.63 -53.75
N GLU A 177 -7.37 14.38 -54.34
CA GLU A 177 -6.87 15.10 -55.52
C GLU A 177 -7.82 14.77 -56.70
N GLY A 178 -8.96 15.43 -56.78
CA GLY A 178 -9.99 15.04 -57.75
C GLY A 178 -11.23 15.91 -57.91
N ALA A 179 -11.31 17.11 -57.33
CA ALA A 179 -12.39 18.06 -57.63
C ALA A 179 -11.82 19.34 -58.24
N MET A 180 -12.23 19.59 -59.49
CA MET A 180 -11.88 20.76 -60.30
C MET A 180 -12.18 22.08 -59.56
N GLU A 181 -11.31 23.06 -59.83
CA GLU A 181 -11.45 24.50 -59.53
C GLU A 181 -12.88 25.01 -59.75
N VAL A 182 -13.49 25.62 -58.72
CA VAL A 182 -14.32 26.81 -58.90
C VAL A 182 -14.20 27.74 -57.67
N ASP A 183 -13.63 28.90 -57.93
CA ASP A 183 -13.70 30.22 -57.28
C ASP A 183 -13.38 30.44 -55.79
N GLU A 184 -12.50 31.45 -55.63
CA GLU A 184 -12.13 32.15 -54.42
C GLU A 184 -13.34 32.80 -53.72
N ALA A 185 -13.55 32.44 -52.45
CA ALA A 185 -14.04 33.36 -51.45
C ALA A 185 -13.31 33.04 -50.13
N GLN A 186 -12.66 34.05 -49.57
CA GLN A 186 -12.11 34.03 -48.23
C GLN A 186 -13.20 33.67 -47.22
N ASP A 187 -13.08 32.52 -46.60
CA ASP A 187 -13.54 32.29 -45.24
C ASP A 187 -12.40 31.56 -44.52
N ASP A 188 -12.03 32.10 -43.36
CA ASP A 188 -11.04 31.53 -42.45
C ASP A 188 -11.51 30.14 -41.98
N GLU A 189 -11.24 29.09 -42.76
CA GLU A 189 -11.38 27.71 -42.30
C GLU A 189 -10.26 27.45 -41.29
N GLU A 190 -10.56 27.71 -40.01
CA GLU A 190 -9.81 27.17 -38.88
C GLU A 190 -9.59 25.67 -39.16
N GLU A 191 -8.34 25.26 -39.39
CA GLU A 191 -7.97 23.86 -39.54
C GLU A 191 -8.40 23.12 -38.25
N GLU A 192 -9.60 22.53 -38.24
CA GLU A 192 -10.06 21.70 -37.13
C GLU A 192 -9.18 20.43 -37.09
N GLU A 193 -8.03 20.53 -36.42
CA GLU A 193 -7.28 19.37 -35.97
C GLU A 193 -8.23 18.51 -35.12
N ARG A 194 -8.72 17.41 -35.70
CA ARG A 194 -9.63 16.47 -35.03
C ARG A 194 -9.00 16.06 -33.69
N LYS A 195 -9.66 16.46 -32.59
CA LYS A 195 -9.15 16.30 -31.22
C LYS A 195 -8.93 14.82 -30.89
N PRO A 196 -7.85 14.47 -30.17
CA PRO A 196 -7.61 13.09 -29.73
C PRO A 196 -8.74 12.63 -28.82
N GLU A 197 -9.33 11.47 -29.13
CA GLU A 197 -10.42 10.88 -28.35
C GLU A 197 -9.88 9.80 -27.42
N LEU A 198 -10.32 9.82 -26.17
CA LEU A 198 -10.02 8.76 -25.21
C LEU A 198 -10.98 7.59 -25.43
N LYS A 199 -10.43 6.42 -25.76
CA LYS A 199 -11.25 5.23 -26.10
C LYS A 199 -11.25 4.17 -25.02
N ALA A 200 -10.18 4.04 -24.25
CA ALA A 200 -10.09 3.05 -23.18
C ALA A 200 -9.11 3.45 -22.08
N TYR A 201 -9.21 2.76 -20.95
CA TYR A 201 -8.27 2.82 -19.84
C TYR A 201 -7.65 1.45 -19.58
N TRP A 202 -6.43 1.46 -19.05
CA TRP A 202 -5.85 0.29 -18.40
C TRP A 202 -6.38 0.18 -16.96
N VAL A 203 -6.94 -0.98 -16.64
CA VAL A 203 -7.31 -1.40 -15.28
C VAL A 203 -6.24 -2.34 -14.76
N LEU A 204 -5.72 -2.06 -13.57
CA LEU A 204 -4.71 -2.89 -12.91
C LEU A 204 -5.36 -3.70 -11.78
N TYR A 205 -5.44 -5.00 -11.99
CA TYR A 205 -5.75 -5.97 -10.95
C TYR A 205 -4.46 -6.30 -10.21
N ILE A 206 -4.45 -6.06 -8.90
CA ILE A 206 -3.30 -6.27 -8.04
C ILE A 206 -3.65 -7.41 -7.09
N ASP A 207 -3.18 -8.61 -7.39
CA ASP A 207 -3.42 -9.78 -6.56
C ASP A 207 -2.26 -9.97 -5.58
N LEU A 208 -2.59 -10.02 -4.28
CA LEU A 208 -1.65 -10.32 -3.22
C LEU A 208 -1.97 -11.69 -2.62
N LEU A 209 -0.99 -12.56 -2.54
CA LEU A 209 -1.08 -13.87 -1.92
C LEU A 209 -0.11 -13.96 -0.74
N PHE A 210 -0.65 -14.14 0.46
CA PHE A 210 0.16 -14.42 1.65
C PHE A 210 0.51 -15.90 1.70
N VAL A 211 1.81 -16.21 1.57
CA VAL A 211 2.34 -17.59 1.68
C VAL A 211 2.55 -17.96 3.15
N SER A 212 3.11 -17.03 3.91
CA SER A 212 3.34 -17.17 5.35
C SER A 212 2.94 -15.88 6.04
N PHE A 213 2.21 -16.00 7.14
CA PHE A 213 1.73 -14.88 7.92
C PHE A 213 2.34 -14.96 9.32
N ASP A 214 3.08 -13.94 9.75
CA ASP A 214 3.67 -13.86 11.09
C ASP A 214 3.58 -12.44 11.68
N GLY A 215 2.40 -11.82 11.61
CA GLY A 215 2.18 -10.46 12.11
C GLY A 215 2.66 -9.36 11.15
N ASN A 216 2.13 -8.16 11.38
CA ASN A 216 2.23 -6.97 10.53
C ASN A 216 1.95 -7.23 9.03
N PRO A 217 0.73 -7.70 8.68
CA PRO A 217 0.40 -8.02 7.29
C PRO A 217 0.34 -6.78 6.41
N PHE A 218 -0.04 -5.64 6.97
CA PHE A 218 -0.26 -4.41 6.21
C PHE A 218 1.03 -3.88 5.59
N ASP A 219 2.11 -3.75 6.37
CA ASP A 219 3.38 -3.23 5.87
C ASP A 219 3.99 -4.16 4.82
N ALA A 220 3.91 -5.48 5.03
CA ALA A 220 4.40 -6.48 4.08
C ALA A 220 3.61 -6.45 2.76
N ALA A 221 2.27 -6.36 2.82
CA ALA A 221 1.43 -6.23 1.65
C ALA A 221 1.70 -4.91 0.90
N TRP A 222 1.80 -3.80 1.62
CA TRP A 222 2.06 -2.50 1.01
C TRP A 222 3.41 -2.45 0.30
N ALA A 223 4.46 -2.98 0.94
CA ALA A 223 5.78 -3.09 0.32
C ALA A 223 5.74 -3.96 -0.96
N ALA A 224 4.96 -5.06 -0.95
CA ALA A 224 4.80 -5.92 -2.12
C ALA A 224 4.06 -5.22 -3.28
N VAL A 225 3.00 -4.47 -2.98
CA VAL A 225 2.26 -3.68 -3.98
C VAL A 225 3.17 -2.61 -4.61
N MET A 226 3.89 -1.86 -3.79
CA MET A 226 4.80 -0.82 -4.27
C MET A 226 5.93 -1.40 -5.13
N ALA A 227 6.50 -2.54 -4.74
CA ALA A 227 7.52 -3.22 -5.53
C ALA A 227 6.97 -3.76 -6.86
N ALA A 228 5.77 -4.35 -6.85
CA ALA A 228 5.16 -4.92 -8.05
C ALA A 228 4.68 -3.83 -9.04
N LEU A 229 4.14 -2.71 -8.55
CA LEU A 229 3.76 -1.56 -9.37
C LEU A 229 4.97 -0.92 -10.06
N ARG A 230 6.12 -0.84 -9.39
CA ARG A 230 7.37 -0.33 -10.00
C ARG A 230 7.96 -1.27 -11.05
N ASP A 231 7.71 -2.57 -10.94
CA ASP A 231 8.10 -3.57 -11.95
C ASP A 231 7.10 -3.64 -13.12
N THR A 232 5.94 -3.01 -13.01
CA THR A 232 4.85 -3.17 -13.98
C THR A 232 5.18 -2.52 -15.32
N LYS A 233 5.11 -3.34 -16.38
CA LYS A 233 5.28 -2.93 -17.77
C LYS A 233 4.02 -3.22 -18.57
N LEU A 234 3.45 -2.17 -19.14
CA LEU A 234 2.23 -2.25 -19.95
C LEU A 234 2.60 -2.34 -21.43
N PRO A 235 2.02 -3.26 -22.21
CA PRO A 235 2.24 -3.31 -23.65
C PRO A 235 1.62 -2.07 -24.32
N ALA A 236 2.23 -1.57 -25.41
CA ALA A 236 1.64 -0.49 -26.18
C ALA A 236 0.27 -0.93 -26.72
N ALA A 237 -0.75 -0.20 -26.30
CA ALA A 237 -2.13 -0.33 -26.72
C ALA A 237 -2.47 0.78 -27.71
N ARG A 238 -3.13 0.41 -28.81
CA ARG A 238 -3.71 1.36 -29.77
C ARG A 238 -5.15 0.97 -30.07
N TRP A 239 -6.01 1.96 -30.27
CA TRP A 239 -7.36 1.71 -30.77
C TRP A 239 -7.30 1.36 -32.26
N ASP A 240 -7.97 0.28 -32.65
CA ASP A 240 -8.16 -0.12 -34.04
C ASP A 240 -9.61 0.23 -34.45
N PRO A 241 -9.83 1.20 -35.36
CA PRO A 241 -11.17 1.63 -35.76
C PRO A 241 -11.94 0.53 -36.49
N ASP A 242 -11.25 -0.38 -37.20
CA ASP A 242 -11.91 -1.43 -38.00
C ASP A 242 -12.50 -2.52 -37.10
N ARG A 243 -11.87 -2.74 -35.94
CA ARG A 243 -12.27 -3.79 -34.98
C ARG A 243 -13.08 -3.26 -33.81
N GLU A 244 -13.23 -1.93 -33.72
CA GLU A 244 -13.78 -1.24 -32.55
C GLU A 244 -13.20 -1.76 -31.23
N ALA A 245 -11.89 -2.05 -31.24
CA ALA A 245 -11.21 -2.69 -30.12
C ALA A 245 -9.78 -2.18 -29.96
N VAL A 246 -9.28 -2.21 -28.73
CA VAL A 246 -7.89 -1.90 -28.44
C VAL A 246 -7.02 -3.12 -28.76
N VAL A 247 -6.00 -2.92 -29.59
CA VAL A 247 -5.02 -3.93 -29.97
C VAL A 247 -3.71 -3.67 -29.24
N CYS A 248 -3.23 -4.68 -28.52
CA CYS A 248 -1.94 -4.65 -27.85
C CYS A 248 -0.85 -5.24 -28.73
N SER A 249 0.28 -4.55 -28.81
CA SER A 249 1.50 -5.12 -29.39
C SER A 249 2.10 -6.16 -28.44
N ARG A 250 2.65 -7.25 -29.00
CA ARG A 250 3.34 -8.31 -28.24
C ARG A 250 4.86 -8.08 -28.14
N SER A 251 5.37 -6.98 -28.70
CA SER A 251 6.81 -6.69 -28.69
C SER A 251 7.23 -6.20 -27.30
N GLU A 252 8.34 -6.76 -26.78
CA GLU A 252 8.94 -6.34 -25.51
C GLU A 252 9.45 -4.89 -25.57
N GLU A 253 9.87 -4.42 -26.75
CA GLU A 253 10.38 -3.06 -26.98
C GLU A 253 9.26 -2.01 -26.92
N ALA A 254 8.02 -2.43 -27.15
CA ALA A 254 6.85 -1.58 -27.10
C ALA A 254 6.19 -1.57 -25.71
N LYS A 255 6.84 -2.14 -24.69
CA LYS A 255 6.34 -2.09 -23.32
C LYS A 255 6.78 -0.82 -22.62
N THR A 256 5.82 -0.07 -22.11
CA THR A 256 6.05 1.15 -21.34
C THR A 256 6.00 0.82 -19.86
N ALA A 257 7.01 1.24 -19.10
CA ALA A 257 7.01 1.12 -17.64
C ALA A 257 5.98 2.07 -17.02
N LEU A 258 5.29 1.61 -15.97
CA LEU A 258 4.31 2.43 -15.27
C LEU A 258 5.01 3.56 -14.50
N GLY A 259 4.51 4.79 -14.64
CA GLY A 259 4.99 5.95 -13.90
C GLY A 259 4.55 5.90 -12.44
N VAL A 260 5.46 5.51 -11.54
CA VAL A 260 5.25 5.51 -10.08
C VAL A 260 6.10 6.64 -9.47
N PRO A 261 5.53 7.84 -9.21
CA PRO A 261 6.29 9.06 -8.90
C PRO A 261 6.93 9.08 -7.51
N GLY A 262 6.61 8.15 -6.62
CA GLY A 262 7.13 8.12 -5.24
C GLY A 262 7.24 6.71 -4.67
N LEU A 263 7.81 6.60 -3.48
CA LEU A 263 7.91 5.34 -2.74
C LEU A 263 7.32 5.52 -1.33
N PRO A 264 5.99 5.64 -1.18
CA PRO A 264 5.36 5.57 0.13
C PRO A 264 5.68 4.22 0.79
N VAL A 265 6.24 4.25 2.00
CA VAL A 265 6.49 3.05 2.81
C VAL A 265 5.65 3.13 4.07
N ALA A 266 4.89 2.08 4.34
CA ALA A 266 4.11 1.93 5.56
C ALA A 266 4.99 1.39 6.69
N CYS A 267 4.86 1.98 7.86
CA CYS A 267 5.52 1.56 9.09
C CYS A 267 4.46 1.47 10.19
N THR A 268 4.25 0.27 10.70
CA THR A 268 3.30 -0.03 11.77
C THR A 268 4.03 -0.26 13.09
N ALA A 269 3.52 0.33 14.16
CA ALA A 269 3.95 0.10 15.52
C ALA A 269 2.77 -0.12 16.46
N THR A 270 2.96 -0.95 17.46
CA THR A 270 1.99 -1.18 18.53
C THR A 270 2.47 -0.57 19.83
N VAL A 271 1.51 -0.21 20.69
CA VAL A 271 1.80 0.29 22.02
C VAL A 271 1.47 -0.78 23.03
N PHE A 272 2.52 -1.23 23.72
CA PHE A 272 2.42 -2.14 24.85
C PHE A 272 2.29 -1.34 26.14
N LEU A 273 1.30 -1.67 26.96
CA LEU A 273 1.02 -1.02 28.23
C LEU A 273 1.47 -1.89 29.39
N GLU A 274 1.95 -1.28 30.47
CA GLU A 274 2.32 -2.00 31.69
C GLU A 274 1.14 -2.75 32.34
N LYS A 275 -0.11 -2.27 32.16
CA LYS A 275 -1.32 -2.88 32.72
C LYS A 275 -2.31 -3.23 31.61
N GLU A 276 -2.79 -4.49 31.58
CA GLU A 276 -3.77 -5.01 30.59
C GLU A 276 -5.17 -4.39 30.72
N HIS A 277 -5.54 -4.08 31.96
CA HIS A 277 -6.81 -3.50 32.34
C HIS A 277 -6.55 -2.22 33.13
N GLY A 278 -7.21 -1.13 32.72
CA GLY A 278 -7.54 -0.05 33.63
C GLY A 278 -8.51 -0.61 34.68
N GLU A 279 -8.00 -1.41 35.62
CA GLU A 279 -8.66 -1.52 36.90
C GLU A 279 -8.50 -0.15 37.55
N ASP A 280 -9.55 0.66 37.41
CA ASP A 280 -9.93 1.73 38.32
C ASP A 280 -10.06 1.18 39.75
N SER A 281 -8.93 0.77 40.33
CA SER A 281 -8.78 0.74 41.77
C SER A 281 -8.43 2.17 42.17
N GLY A 282 -9.46 2.90 42.58
CA GLY A 282 -9.48 4.34 42.83
C GLY A 282 -8.47 4.84 43.87
N ALA A 283 -7.19 4.86 43.51
CA ALA A 283 -6.15 5.51 44.28
C ALA A 283 -5.08 6.10 43.35
N SER A 284 -5.17 7.42 43.16
CA SER A 284 -4.13 8.32 42.65
C SER A 284 -3.99 8.39 41.12
N ALA A 285 -4.73 9.33 40.54
CA ALA A 285 -4.31 10.02 39.32
C ALA A 285 -2.88 10.56 39.52
N GLU A 286 -1.94 10.14 38.66
CA GLU A 286 -0.63 10.77 38.32
C GLU A 286 0.56 9.80 38.09
N ARG A 287 0.43 8.49 38.24
CA ARG A 287 1.44 7.60 37.64
C ARG A 287 1.15 7.42 36.16
N LYS A 288 1.86 8.16 35.30
CA LYS A 288 1.96 7.86 33.85
C LYS A 288 2.27 6.36 33.72
N SER A 289 1.29 5.57 33.30
CA SER A 289 1.50 4.16 32.99
C SER A 289 2.66 4.05 32.01
N ARG A 290 3.67 3.23 32.33
CA ARG A 290 4.77 3.00 31.40
C ARG A 290 4.23 2.32 30.16
N HIS A 291 4.71 2.78 29.02
CA HIS A 291 4.34 2.25 27.72
C HIS A 291 5.60 2.05 26.90
N TRP A 292 5.56 1.06 26.03
CA TRP A 292 6.61 0.75 25.08
C TRP A 292 6.02 0.79 23.67
N ILE A 293 6.76 1.36 22.73
CA ILE A 293 6.41 1.35 21.32
C ILE A 293 7.20 0.23 20.68
N LEU A 294 6.50 -0.72 20.08
CA LEU A 294 7.06 -1.88 19.40
C LEU A 294 6.89 -1.67 17.90
N LEU A 295 8.00 -1.51 17.17
CA LEU A 295 8.01 -1.39 15.72
C LEU A 295 7.88 -2.78 15.08
N ASP A 296 7.06 -2.89 14.03
CA ASP A 296 6.86 -4.13 13.27
C ASP A 296 6.50 -5.32 14.18
N PRO A 297 5.27 -5.32 14.74
CA PRO A 297 4.84 -6.29 15.73
C PRO A 297 4.73 -7.70 15.15
N ASP A 298 5.12 -8.68 15.95
CA ASP A 298 4.85 -10.08 15.64
C ASP A 298 3.42 -10.46 16.04
N ARG A 299 2.94 -11.63 15.59
CA ARG A 299 1.58 -12.11 15.87
C ARG A 299 1.20 -12.09 17.36
N LEU A 300 2.13 -12.45 18.24
CA LEU A 300 1.90 -12.42 19.69
C LEU A 300 1.71 -10.98 20.18
N GLU A 301 2.54 -10.05 19.72
CA GLU A 301 2.49 -8.64 20.12
C GLU A 301 1.21 -7.97 19.62
N GLU A 302 0.75 -8.29 18.41
CA GLU A 302 -0.56 -7.85 17.89
C GLU A 302 -1.73 -8.34 18.74
N SER A 303 -1.64 -9.57 19.29
CA SER A 303 -2.69 -10.10 20.16
C SER A 303 -2.73 -9.47 21.56
N LEU A 304 -1.60 -8.94 22.03
CA LEU A 304 -1.44 -8.33 23.36
C LEU A 304 -1.74 -6.83 23.34
N CYS A 305 -1.37 -6.14 22.26
CA CYS A 305 -1.51 -4.70 22.14
C CYS A 305 -2.87 -4.32 21.55
N LYS A 306 -3.57 -3.40 22.21
CA LYS A 306 -4.87 -2.87 21.73
C LYS A 306 -4.73 -1.58 20.92
N GLU A 307 -3.60 -0.90 21.04
CA GLU A 307 -3.31 0.37 20.36
C GLU A 307 -2.22 0.15 19.30
N THR A 308 -2.54 0.53 18.07
CA THR A 308 -1.69 0.34 16.89
C THR A 308 -1.68 1.63 16.08
N VAL A 309 -0.51 2.06 15.63
CA VAL A 309 -0.33 3.20 14.74
C VAL A 309 0.42 2.77 13.50
N THR A 310 -0.12 3.16 12.35
CA THR A 310 0.52 2.99 11.06
C THR A 310 0.80 4.38 10.48
N VAL A 311 2.04 4.64 10.11
CA VAL A 311 2.44 5.86 9.42
C VAL A 311 3.01 5.51 8.06
N VAL A 312 2.57 6.23 7.04
CA VAL A 312 3.05 6.08 5.67
C VAL A 312 3.90 7.30 5.33
N VAL A 313 5.18 7.06 5.09
CA VAL A 313 6.16 8.11 4.77
C VAL A 313 6.66 7.96 3.34
N ASP A 314 6.84 9.08 2.67
CA ASP A 314 7.47 9.17 1.35
C ASP A 314 8.62 10.17 1.44
N CYS A 315 9.85 9.66 1.35
CA CYS A 315 11.07 10.47 1.38
C CYS A 315 11.72 10.55 -0.02
N SER A 316 10.93 10.41 -1.08
CA SER A 316 11.43 10.52 -2.47
C SER A 316 11.95 11.93 -2.80
N GLY A 317 11.48 12.97 -2.12
CA GLY A 317 11.97 14.35 -2.22
C GLY A 317 13.01 14.72 -1.15
N GLU A 318 13.39 16.00 -1.12
CA GLU A 318 14.33 16.55 -0.11
C GLU A 318 13.74 16.60 1.31
N GLU A 319 12.40 16.61 1.43
CA GLU A 319 11.68 16.62 2.69
C GLU A 319 10.82 15.36 2.87
N THR A 320 10.75 14.88 4.12
CA THR A 320 9.88 13.77 4.51
C THR A 320 8.42 14.18 4.43
N LYS A 321 7.68 13.58 3.49
CA LYS A 321 6.23 13.80 3.36
C LYS A 321 5.49 12.64 4.02
N VAL A 322 4.73 12.95 5.07
CA VAL A 322 3.80 11.98 5.65
C VAL A 322 2.52 11.96 4.81
N LYS A 323 2.20 10.81 4.24
CA LYS A 323 1.04 10.63 3.35
C LYS A 323 -0.22 10.28 4.14
N SER A 324 -0.09 9.37 5.10
CA SER A 324 -1.20 8.91 5.94
C SER A 324 -0.71 8.56 7.34
N ILE A 325 -1.55 8.82 8.33
CA ILE A 325 -1.38 8.38 9.72
C ILE A 325 -2.70 7.76 10.15
N GLU A 326 -2.65 6.48 10.48
CA GLU A 326 -3.81 5.76 11.00
C GLU A 326 -3.52 5.33 12.43
N LYS A 327 -4.40 5.73 13.35
CA LYS A 327 -4.37 5.33 14.75
C LYS A 327 -5.59 4.48 15.05
N HIS A 328 -5.36 3.28 15.55
CA HIS A 328 -6.39 2.35 15.96
C HIS A 328 -6.25 2.03 17.45
N GLY A 329 -7.32 2.26 18.22
CA GLY A 329 -7.35 1.99 19.65
C GLY A 329 -6.58 2.99 20.52
N GLY A 330 -6.86 2.94 21.84
CA GLY A 330 -6.11 3.59 22.92
C GLY A 330 -6.02 5.13 22.92
N THR A 331 -5.52 5.67 24.02
CA THR A 331 -5.35 7.12 24.25
C THR A 331 -3.91 7.53 24.54
N VAL A 332 -2.96 6.58 24.50
CA VAL A 332 -1.62 6.79 25.06
C VAL A 332 -0.69 7.55 24.11
N ILE A 333 -0.88 7.40 22.80
CA ILE A 333 -0.03 8.07 21.81
C ILE A 333 -0.33 9.58 21.75
N GLY A 334 0.62 10.36 22.26
CA GLY A 334 0.67 11.82 22.15
C GLY A 334 1.46 12.33 20.94
N ARG A 335 1.45 13.65 20.74
CA ARG A 335 2.09 14.32 19.58
C ARG A 335 3.61 14.12 19.52
N GLU A 336 4.29 14.16 20.66
CA GLU A 336 5.75 14.01 20.74
C GLU A 336 6.21 12.61 20.31
N LEU A 337 5.50 11.58 20.77
CA LEU A 337 5.76 10.19 20.40
C LEU A 337 5.49 9.96 18.91
N MET A 338 4.42 10.54 18.36
CA MET A 338 4.17 10.47 16.91
C MET A 338 5.30 11.12 16.11
N ARG A 339 5.82 12.26 16.55
CA ARG A 339 6.96 12.91 15.86
C ARG A 339 8.22 12.02 15.93
N GLY A 340 8.51 11.42 17.08
CA GLY A 340 9.61 10.46 17.21
C GLY A 340 9.43 9.25 16.29
N PHE A 341 8.19 8.75 16.18
CA PHE A 341 7.86 7.62 15.32
C PHE A 341 8.06 7.92 13.83
N VAL A 342 7.73 9.14 13.37
CA VAL A 342 8.02 9.56 11.99
C VAL A 342 9.52 9.48 11.68
N GLY A 343 10.40 9.88 12.62
CA GLY A 343 11.86 9.75 12.43
C GLY A 343 12.34 8.29 12.31
N VAL A 344 11.71 7.36 13.04
CA VAL A 344 11.98 5.92 12.90
C VAL A 344 11.48 5.40 11.55
N ALA A 345 10.29 5.85 11.11
CA ALA A 345 9.73 5.50 9.82
C ALA A 345 10.61 5.97 8.64
N GLU A 346 11.27 7.13 8.76
CA GLU A 346 12.29 7.57 7.78
C GLU A 346 13.48 6.62 7.70
N GLY A 347 13.96 6.12 8.85
CA GLY A 347 15.01 5.11 8.88
C GLY A 347 14.60 3.85 8.11
N ARG A 348 13.40 3.36 8.39
CA ARG A 348 12.83 2.19 7.71
C ARG A 348 12.62 2.41 6.22
N TRP A 349 12.21 3.60 5.80
CA TRP A 349 12.08 3.94 4.39
C TRP A 349 13.40 3.78 3.63
N ARG A 350 14.53 4.16 4.22
CA ARG A 350 15.86 3.97 3.61
C ARG A 350 16.21 2.50 3.44
N GLU A 351 15.94 1.68 4.46
CA GLU A 351 16.15 0.22 4.38
C GLU A 351 15.33 -0.42 3.26
N VAL A 352 14.04 -0.06 3.14
CA VAL A 352 13.16 -0.59 2.08
C VAL A 352 13.62 -0.12 0.70
N LYS A 353 14.07 1.14 0.59
CA LYS A 353 14.63 1.66 -0.66
C LYS A 353 15.89 0.91 -1.08
N ASP A 354 16.76 0.58 -0.14
CA ASP A 354 17.98 -0.19 -0.42
C ASP A 354 17.68 -1.65 -0.76
N ALA A 355 16.69 -2.26 -0.12
CA ALA A 355 16.22 -3.61 -0.44
C ALA A 355 15.47 -3.70 -1.78
N SER A 356 15.00 -2.58 -2.32
CA SER A 356 14.30 -2.48 -3.60
C SER A 356 15.21 -2.16 -4.80
N LYS A 357 16.52 -1.97 -4.57
CA LYS A 357 17.54 -1.89 -5.64
C LYS A 357 17.91 -3.29 -6.09
#